data_AF-A0A1G7S6C9-F1
#
_entry.id   AF-A0A1G7S6C9-F1
#
_cell.length_a   1.000
_cell.length_b   1.000
_cell.length_c   1.000
_cell.angle_alpha   90.00
_cell.angle_beta   90.00
_cell.angle_gamma   90.00
#
_symmetry.space_group_name_H-M   'P 1'
#
loop_
_entity.id
_entity.type
_entity.pdbx_description
1 polymer ?
#
loop_
_entity_poly.entity_id
_entity_poly.type
_entity_poly.pdbx_seq_one_letter_code
_entity_poly.pdbx_strand_id
1 'polypeptide(L)'
;MKQFAQLLETLALTPSRNRKIEALADYFTKTPDPDRGYALAVMTGALSFAHVKPARLKEVVLAEVDPHLFALSYDYVGDLGETIALIWPHKGGTRALPALTDLIELLNTTPKAKIADLIAELLTSAEINERWALVKLATGGLRIGVSERLAKTALAEMSGKDLKDIEEIWHGIKMPYSELFA
;
A
#
# COMPACT_ATOMS: atom_id res chain seq x y z
N MET A 1 -6.39 6.28 -3.63
CA MET A 1 -4.92 6.05 -3.63
C MET A 1 -4.06 7.17 -3.06
N LYS A 2 -4.21 8.44 -3.47
CA LYS A 2 -3.35 9.56 -2.98
C LYS A 2 -3.18 9.64 -1.46
N GLN A 3 -4.28 9.62 -0.70
CA GLN A 3 -4.22 9.68 0.77
C GLN A 3 -3.48 8.48 1.37
N PHE A 4 -3.69 7.29 0.81
CA PHE A 4 -3.01 6.07 1.25
C PHE A 4 -1.50 6.12 0.96
N ALA A 5 -1.10 6.58 -0.23
CA ALA A 5 0.30 6.78 -0.56
C ALA A 5 0.97 7.80 0.39
N GLN A 6 0.28 8.90 0.69
CA GLN A 6 0.76 9.90 1.65
C GLN A 6 0.93 9.31 3.06
N LEU A 7 -0.03 8.51 3.52
CA LEU A 7 0.08 7.81 4.80
C LEU A 7 1.31 6.91 4.84
N LEU A 8 1.51 6.06 3.83
CA LEU A 8 2.65 5.14 3.80
C LEU A 8 4.00 5.90 3.83
N GLU A 9 4.11 7.00 3.09
CA GLU A 9 5.28 7.86 3.10
C GLU A 9 5.50 8.49 4.48
N THR A 10 4.46 9.07 5.08
CA THR A 10 4.52 9.63 6.43
C THR A 10 4.98 8.59 7.45
N LEU A 11 4.47 7.36 7.38
CA LEU A 11 4.84 6.27 8.28
C LEU A 11 6.29 5.79 8.07
N ALA A 12 6.76 5.76 6.82
CA ALA A 12 8.14 5.40 6.50
C ALA A 12 9.15 6.42 7.02
N LEU A 13 8.84 7.72 6.90
CA LEU A 13 9.73 8.82 7.28
C LEU A 13 9.62 9.24 8.76
N THR A 14 8.64 8.71 9.50
CA THR A 14 8.43 9.06 10.91
C THR A 14 9.04 8.00 11.83
N PRO A 15 10.10 8.28 12.60
CA PRO A 15 10.65 7.30 13.55
C PRO A 15 9.83 7.21 14.85
N SER A 16 9.12 8.28 15.22
CA SER A 16 8.38 8.34 16.49
C SER A 16 7.15 7.43 16.48
N ARG A 17 7.11 6.48 17.42
CA ARG A 17 5.97 5.59 17.64
C ARG A 17 4.65 6.36 17.80
N ASN A 18 4.63 7.39 18.65
CA ASN A 18 3.41 8.14 18.95
C ASN A 18 2.91 8.92 17.73
N ARG A 19 3.82 9.56 16.97
CA ARG A 19 3.44 10.25 15.73
C ARG A 19 2.89 9.29 14.66
N LYS A 20 3.35 8.03 14.62
CA LYS A 20 2.73 7.02 13.74
C LYS A 20 1.32 6.68 14.18
N ILE A 21 1.07 6.57 15.48
CA ILE A 21 -0.26 6.29 16.02
C ILE A 21 -1.21 7.45 15.67
N GLU A 22 -0.78 8.69 15.89
CA GLU A 22 -1.52 9.91 15.51
C GLU A 22 -1.84 9.91 14.00
N ALA A 23 -0.85 9.64 13.14
CA ALA A 23 -1.05 9.58 11.69
C ALA A 23 -2.02 8.48 11.24
N LEU A 24 -1.96 7.31 11.88
CA LEU A 24 -2.89 6.20 11.63
C LEU A 24 -4.30 6.54 12.08
N ALA A 25 -4.46 7.07 13.30
CA ALA A 25 -5.76 7.45 13.85
C ALA A 25 -6.42 8.56 13.02
N ASP A 26 -5.65 9.57 12.60
CA ASP A 26 -6.11 10.64 11.71
C ASP A 26 -6.58 10.09 10.36
N TYR A 27 -5.79 9.19 9.76
CA TYR A 27 -6.16 8.54 8.50
C TYR A 27 -7.45 7.72 8.61
N PHE A 28 -7.59 6.91 9.66
CA PHE A 28 -8.79 6.09 9.86
C PHE A 28 -10.05 6.93 10.14
N THR A 29 -9.87 8.11 10.76
CA THR A 29 -10.96 9.06 10.99
C THR A 29 -11.42 9.72 9.68
N LYS A 30 -10.50 10.13 8.83
CA LYS A 30 -10.78 10.93 7.62
C LYS A 30 -11.13 10.10 6.38
N THR A 31 -10.66 8.85 6.33
CA THR A 31 -10.86 7.98 5.16
C THR A 31 -12.18 7.22 5.29
N PRO A 32 -13.07 7.26 4.28
CA PRO A 32 -14.34 6.54 4.34
C PRO A 32 -14.16 5.02 4.21
N ASP A 33 -15.19 4.28 4.59
CA ASP A 33 -15.29 2.86 4.28
C ASP A 33 -15.54 2.62 2.78
N PRO A 34 -15.02 1.53 2.19
CA PRO A 34 -14.20 0.49 2.84
C PRO A 34 -12.67 0.76 2.76
N ASP A 35 -12.24 1.90 2.23
CA ASP A 35 -10.82 2.23 1.99
C ASP A 35 -9.98 2.22 3.29
N ARG A 36 -10.50 2.74 4.41
CA ARG A 36 -9.77 2.70 5.71
C ARG A 36 -9.51 1.29 6.20
N GLY A 37 -10.46 0.40 5.98
CA GLY A 37 -10.38 -1.01 6.34
C GLY A 37 -9.41 -1.80 5.48
N TYR A 38 -9.42 -1.56 4.16
CA TYR A 38 -8.40 -2.12 3.28
C TYR A 38 -7.00 -1.59 3.60
N ALA A 39 -6.85 -0.30 3.91
CA ALA A 39 -5.57 0.25 4.32
C ALA A 39 -5.04 -0.44 5.58
N LEU A 40 -5.89 -0.69 6.57
CA LEU A 40 -5.55 -1.49 7.75
C LEU A 40 -5.06 -2.90 7.35
N ALA A 41 -5.80 -3.60 6.48
CA ALA A 41 -5.42 -4.93 6.00
C ALA A 41 -4.05 -4.97 5.32
N VAL A 42 -3.73 -3.93 4.53
CA VAL A 42 -2.43 -3.79 3.87
C VAL A 42 -1.33 -3.60 4.90
N MET A 43 -1.51 -2.67 5.84
CA MET A 43 -0.50 -2.35 6.86
C MET A 43 -0.23 -3.49 7.84
N THR A 44 -1.21 -4.36 8.10
CA THR A 44 -1.05 -5.55 8.96
C THR A 44 -0.66 -6.80 8.19
N GLY A 45 -0.50 -6.74 6.87
CA GLY A 45 -0.06 -7.87 6.05
C GLY A 45 -1.14 -8.93 5.78
N ALA A 46 -2.41 -8.62 6.02
CA ALA A 46 -3.55 -9.47 5.65
C ALA A 46 -3.85 -9.45 4.13
N LEU A 47 -3.36 -8.41 3.44
CA LEU A 47 -3.35 -8.18 1.99
C LEU A 47 -2.56 -9.22 1.17
N SER A 48 -3.16 -10.03 0.28
CA SER A 48 -2.38 -10.75 -0.75
C SER A 48 -3.11 -10.86 -2.09
N PHE A 49 -2.33 -10.82 -3.19
CA PHE A 49 -2.85 -10.94 -4.56
C PHE A 49 -2.36 -12.22 -5.24
N ALA A 50 -3.24 -12.86 -6.01
CA ALA A 50 -2.92 -14.10 -6.72
C ALA A 50 -1.91 -13.88 -7.85
N HIS A 51 -2.07 -12.80 -8.62
CA HIS A 51 -1.33 -12.59 -9.88
C HIS A 51 -0.28 -11.48 -9.82
N VAL A 52 -0.24 -10.72 -8.72
CA VAL A 52 0.73 -9.63 -8.54
C VAL A 52 1.82 -10.10 -7.59
N LYS A 53 3.00 -10.40 -8.14
CA LYS A 53 4.17 -10.90 -7.40
C LYS A 53 5.42 -10.10 -7.78
N PRO A 54 6.48 -10.07 -6.96
CA PRO A 54 7.72 -9.34 -7.26
C PRO A 54 8.30 -9.65 -8.64
N ALA A 55 8.26 -10.92 -9.07
CA ALA A 55 8.76 -11.33 -10.39
C ALA A 55 7.97 -10.67 -11.55
N ARG A 56 6.65 -10.52 -11.41
CA ARG A 56 5.79 -9.90 -12.42
C ARG A 56 6.05 -8.39 -12.51
N LEU A 57 6.26 -7.73 -11.37
CA LEU A 57 6.64 -6.32 -11.32
C LEU A 57 8.00 -6.10 -11.99
N LYS A 58 8.96 -6.99 -11.74
CA LYS A 58 10.28 -6.98 -12.40
C LYS A 58 10.17 -7.18 -13.91
N GLU A 59 9.32 -8.08 -14.37
CA GLU A 59 9.05 -8.28 -15.80
C GLU A 59 8.51 -7.01 -16.46
N VAL A 60 7.54 -6.34 -15.81
CA VAL A 60 6.93 -5.12 -16.32
C VAL A 60 7.94 -3.97 -16.43
N VAL A 61 8.75 -3.72 -15.40
CA VAL A 61 9.76 -2.65 -15.45
C VAL A 61 10.87 -2.94 -16.48
N LEU A 62 11.28 -4.20 -16.65
CA LEU A 62 12.30 -4.56 -17.63
C LEU A 62 11.80 -4.54 -19.08
N ALA A 63 10.49 -4.46 -19.31
CA ALA A 63 9.91 -4.23 -20.63
C ALA A 63 10.02 -2.75 -21.06
N GLU A 64 10.11 -1.83 -20.10
CA GLU A 64 10.14 -0.38 -20.32
C GLU A 64 11.52 0.24 -20.07
N VAL A 65 12.37 -0.43 -19.29
CA VAL A 65 13.68 0.06 -18.85
C VAL A 65 14.77 -0.93 -19.20
N ASP A 66 15.90 -0.42 -19.69
CA ASP A 66 17.08 -1.21 -19.97
C ASP A 66 17.50 -2.07 -18.74
N PRO A 67 17.75 -3.38 -18.91
CA PRO A 67 18.08 -4.26 -17.80
C PRO A 67 19.37 -3.91 -17.04
N HIS A 68 20.36 -3.33 -17.73
CA HIS A 68 21.61 -2.92 -17.09
C HIS A 68 21.39 -1.67 -16.23
N LEU A 69 20.65 -0.68 -16.76
CA LEU A 69 20.24 0.49 -16.00
C LEU A 69 19.43 0.09 -14.76
N PHE A 70 18.45 -0.81 -14.91
CA PHE A 70 17.67 -1.32 -13.79
C PHE A 70 18.56 -1.99 -12.73
N ALA A 71 19.52 -2.83 -13.15
CA ALA A 71 20.42 -3.51 -12.22
C ALA A 71 21.27 -2.51 -11.40
N LEU A 72 21.84 -1.50 -12.05
CA LEU A 72 22.63 -0.46 -11.36
C LEU A 72 21.76 0.36 -10.39
N SER A 73 20.55 0.75 -10.81
CA SER A 73 19.63 1.49 -9.95
C SER A 73 19.16 0.65 -8.76
N TYR A 74 18.88 -0.64 -8.96
CA TYR A 74 18.48 -1.54 -7.90
C TYR A 74 19.62 -1.78 -6.89
N ASP A 75 20.85 -1.95 -7.37
CA ASP A 75 22.04 -2.08 -6.52
C ASP A 75 22.26 -0.85 -5.62
N TYR A 76 22.07 0.34 -6.19
CA TYR A 76 22.19 1.60 -5.44
C TYR A 76 21.07 1.82 -4.42
N VAL A 77 19.81 1.57 -4.80
CA VAL A 77 18.63 1.86 -3.96
C VAL A 77 18.38 0.77 -2.92
N GLY A 78 18.58 -0.51 -3.26
CA GLY A 78 18.41 -1.64 -2.33
C GLY A 78 16.96 -2.07 -2.05
N ASP A 79 15.95 -1.43 -2.65
CA ASP A 79 14.53 -1.77 -2.52
C ASP A 79 13.81 -1.76 -3.87
N LEU A 80 13.14 -2.87 -4.21
CA LEU A 80 12.49 -3.03 -5.51
C LEU A 80 11.37 -2.01 -5.74
N GLY A 81 10.61 -1.68 -4.69
CA GLY A 81 9.51 -0.73 -4.80
C GLY A 81 9.99 0.68 -5.07
N GLU A 82 11.03 1.10 -4.35
CA GLU A 82 11.66 2.40 -4.56
C GLU A 82 12.38 2.48 -5.91
N THR A 83 13.10 1.43 -6.33
CA THR A 83 13.71 1.37 -7.66
C THR A 83 12.66 1.53 -8.76
N ILE A 84 11.57 0.74 -8.73
CA ILE A 84 10.51 0.83 -9.75
C ILE A 84 9.86 2.21 -9.75
N ALA A 85 9.57 2.78 -8.58
CA ALA A 85 8.92 4.08 -8.49
C ALA A 85 9.75 5.21 -9.11
N LEU A 86 11.06 5.19 -8.89
CA LEU A 86 12.00 6.23 -9.35
C LEU A 86 12.42 6.05 -10.81
N ILE A 87 12.59 4.81 -11.27
CA ILE A 87 13.17 4.52 -12.60
C ILE A 87 12.13 4.50 -13.72
N TRP A 88 10.82 4.41 -13.38
CA TRP A 88 9.77 4.30 -14.38
C TRP A 88 9.82 5.49 -15.35
N PRO A 89 9.97 5.25 -16.67
CA PRO A 89 10.44 6.27 -17.61
C PRO A 89 9.37 7.31 -17.96
N HIS A 90 8.10 6.99 -17.74
CA HIS A 90 6.99 7.88 -18.04
C HIS A 90 6.80 8.92 -16.94
N LYS A 91 6.58 10.18 -17.32
CA LYS A 91 6.17 11.22 -16.36
C LYS A 91 4.70 10.99 -16.02
N GLY A 92 4.45 10.61 -14.76
CA GLY A 92 3.11 10.30 -14.25
C GLY A 92 2.27 11.54 -13.97
N GLY A 93 1.20 11.38 -13.19
CA GLY A 93 0.31 12.48 -12.82
C GLY A 93 -0.69 12.88 -13.91
N THR A 94 -0.72 12.13 -15.01
CA THR A 94 -1.60 12.39 -16.15
C THR A 94 -3.06 12.04 -15.85
N ARG A 95 -3.30 11.11 -14.91
CA ARG A 95 -4.62 10.70 -14.45
C ARG A 95 -4.58 10.29 -12.98
N ALA A 96 -5.63 10.62 -12.23
CA ALA A 96 -5.78 10.13 -10.86
C ALA A 96 -5.95 8.59 -10.85
N LEU A 97 -5.23 7.92 -9.96
CA LEU A 97 -5.45 6.50 -9.70
C LEU A 97 -6.83 6.26 -9.04
N PRO A 98 -7.39 5.04 -9.18
CA PRO A 98 -8.61 4.63 -8.49
C PRO A 98 -8.55 4.79 -6.95
N ALA A 99 -9.69 4.62 -6.27
CA ALA A 99 -9.71 4.44 -4.82
C ALA A 99 -8.95 3.17 -4.42
N LEU A 100 -8.57 3.03 -3.14
CA LEU A 100 -7.82 1.84 -2.71
C LEU A 100 -8.65 0.56 -2.91
N THR A 101 -9.94 0.62 -2.59
CA THR A 101 -10.89 -0.47 -2.82
C THR A 101 -10.96 -0.87 -4.29
N ASP A 102 -11.22 0.09 -5.19
CA ASP A 102 -11.33 -0.17 -6.62
C ASP A 102 -10.04 -0.77 -7.18
N LEU A 103 -8.89 -0.29 -6.72
CA LEU A 103 -7.60 -0.83 -7.12
C LEU A 103 -7.43 -2.28 -6.66
N ILE A 104 -7.80 -2.59 -5.41
CA ILE A 104 -7.74 -3.96 -4.88
C ILE A 104 -8.66 -4.88 -5.68
N GLU A 105 -9.88 -4.45 -5.97
CA GLU A 105 -10.82 -5.19 -6.80
C GLU A 105 -10.26 -5.42 -8.20
N LEU A 106 -9.70 -4.38 -8.83
CA LEU A 106 -9.10 -4.45 -10.15
C LEU A 106 -7.94 -5.46 -10.19
N LEU A 107 -7.05 -5.43 -9.19
CA LEU A 107 -5.93 -6.39 -9.10
C LEU A 107 -6.39 -7.83 -8.83
N ASN A 108 -7.51 -8.03 -8.13
CA ASN A 108 -8.07 -9.35 -7.84
C ASN A 108 -8.86 -9.94 -9.02
N THR A 109 -9.53 -9.11 -9.81
CA THR A 109 -10.41 -9.54 -10.90
C THR A 109 -9.69 -9.58 -12.25
N THR A 110 -8.57 -8.88 -12.39
CA THR A 110 -7.80 -8.86 -13.65
C THR A 110 -7.19 -10.24 -13.95
N PRO A 111 -7.47 -10.83 -15.12
CA PRO A 111 -6.90 -12.12 -15.51
C PRO A 111 -5.37 -12.06 -15.54
N LYS A 112 -4.72 -13.17 -15.18
CA LYS A 112 -3.25 -13.31 -15.21
C LYS A 112 -2.60 -12.80 -16.51
N ALA A 113 -3.24 -13.00 -17.67
CA ALA A 113 -2.72 -12.57 -18.96
C ALA A 113 -2.70 -11.05 -19.15
N LYS A 114 -3.55 -10.29 -18.44
CA LYS A 114 -3.67 -8.82 -18.54
C LYS A 114 -3.02 -8.08 -17.38
N ILE A 115 -2.49 -8.79 -16.38
CA ILE A 115 -1.98 -8.16 -15.16
C ILE A 115 -0.73 -7.30 -15.43
N ALA A 116 0.10 -7.69 -16.40
CA ALA A 116 1.29 -6.92 -16.77
C ALA A 116 0.89 -5.56 -17.37
N ASP A 117 -0.03 -5.57 -18.32
CA ASP A 117 -0.56 -4.36 -18.97
C ASP A 117 -1.20 -3.42 -17.95
N LEU A 118 -2.01 -3.97 -17.03
CA LEU A 118 -2.61 -3.19 -15.96
C LEU A 118 -1.56 -2.52 -15.06
N ILE A 119 -0.53 -3.26 -14.63
CA ILE A 119 0.54 -2.70 -13.79
C ILE A 119 1.25 -1.56 -14.54
N ALA A 120 1.56 -1.75 -15.83
CA ALA A 120 2.20 -0.72 -16.64
C ALA A 120 1.33 0.55 -16.78
N GLU A 121 0.02 0.39 -16.99
CA GLU A 121 -0.92 1.51 -17.05
C GLU A 121 -1.00 2.27 -15.72
N LEU A 122 -1.08 1.55 -14.60
CA LEU A 122 -1.12 2.14 -13.26
C LEU A 122 0.18 2.89 -12.95
N LEU A 123 1.34 2.29 -13.22
CA LEU A 123 2.65 2.93 -13.00
C LEU A 123 2.80 4.19 -13.87
N THR A 124 2.35 4.15 -15.12
CA THR A 124 2.37 5.29 -16.03
C THR A 124 1.45 6.42 -15.58
N SER A 125 0.29 6.10 -15.01
CA SER A 125 -0.67 7.10 -14.52
C SER A 125 -0.24 7.73 -13.19
N ALA A 126 0.40 6.95 -12.31
CA ALA A 126 0.73 7.31 -10.95
C ALA A 126 1.87 8.34 -10.82
N GLU A 127 1.78 9.22 -9.83
CA GLU A 127 2.91 9.99 -9.31
C GLU A 127 3.96 9.08 -8.63
N ILE A 128 5.17 9.59 -8.37
CA ILE A 128 6.28 8.79 -7.82
C ILE A 128 5.90 8.10 -6.49
N ASN A 129 5.30 8.84 -5.55
CA ASN A 129 4.88 8.30 -4.26
C ASN A 129 3.75 7.25 -4.41
N GLU A 130 2.84 7.46 -5.36
CA GLU A 130 1.78 6.51 -5.69
C GLU A 130 2.35 5.24 -6.33
N ARG A 131 3.37 5.32 -7.21
CA ARG A 131 4.07 4.13 -7.75
C ARG A 131 4.69 3.30 -6.64
N TRP A 132 5.37 3.97 -5.71
CA TRP A 132 5.95 3.29 -4.57
C TRP A 132 4.86 2.60 -3.75
N ALA A 133 3.78 3.28 -3.42
CA ALA A 133 2.63 2.70 -2.70
C ALA A 133 2.00 1.53 -3.45
N LEU A 134 1.84 1.60 -4.78
CA LEU A 134 1.34 0.52 -5.63
C LEU A 134 2.22 -0.73 -5.53
N VAL A 135 3.55 -0.56 -5.63
CA VAL A 135 4.48 -1.70 -5.54
C VAL A 135 4.49 -2.28 -4.13
N LYS A 136 4.41 -1.43 -3.10
CA LYS A 136 4.34 -1.89 -1.71
C LYS A 136 3.05 -2.64 -1.39
N LEU A 137 1.91 -2.16 -1.89
CA LEU A 137 0.62 -2.86 -1.86
C LEU A 137 0.72 -4.23 -2.51
N ALA A 138 1.28 -4.29 -3.73
CA ALA A 138 1.44 -5.50 -4.51
C ALA A 138 2.34 -6.56 -3.87
N THR A 139 3.40 -6.11 -3.19
CA THR A 139 4.45 -7.00 -2.64
C THR A 139 4.25 -7.34 -1.17
N GLY A 140 3.47 -6.56 -0.42
CA GLY A 140 3.33 -6.67 1.04
C GLY A 140 4.59 -6.25 1.82
N GLY A 141 5.69 -5.91 1.13
CA GLY A 141 6.97 -5.54 1.71
C GLY A 141 7.05 -4.08 2.16
N LEU A 142 6.05 -3.62 2.93
CA LEU A 142 5.86 -2.21 3.28
C LEU A 142 7.07 -1.61 4.00
N ARG A 143 7.61 -2.30 5.02
CA ARG A 143 8.73 -1.84 5.87
C ARG A 143 8.56 -0.43 6.45
N ILE A 144 7.31 0.00 6.65
CA ILE A 144 6.94 1.31 7.19
C ILE A 144 6.98 1.38 8.73
N GLY A 145 7.50 0.34 9.41
CA GLY A 145 7.58 0.27 10.86
C GLY A 145 6.22 0.37 11.56
N VAL A 146 5.19 -0.27 11.00
CA VAL A 146 3.88 -0.48 11.64
C VAL A 146 3.76 -1.97 11.96
N SER A 147 3.55 -2.28 13.23
CA SER A 147 3.19 -3.63 13.68
C SER A 147 1.68 -3.74 13.88
N GLU A 148 1.16 -4.97 13.94
CA GLU A 148 -0.26 -5.21 14.24
C GLU A 148 -0.68 -4.52 15.54
N ARG A 149 0.14 -4.64 16.60
CA ARG A 149 -0.13 -3.97 17.89
C ARG A 149 -0.17 -2.45 17.76
N LEU A 150 0.67 -1.85 16.90
CA LEU A 150 0.66 -0.40 16.67
C LEU A 150 -0.65 0.02 15.99
N ALA A 151 -1.10 -0.74 14.98
CA ALA A 151 -2.36 -0.50 14.30
C ALA A 151 -3.57 -0.61 15.25
N LYS A 152 -3.59 -1.64 16.12
CA LYS A 152 -4.61 -1.77 17.18
C LYS A 152 -4.60 -0.59 18.15
N THR A 153 -3.42 -0.11 18.52
CA THR A 153 -3.29 1.08 19.39
C THR A 153 -3.88 2.32 18.72
N ALA A 154 -3.65 2.51 17.41
CA ALA A 154 -4.24 3.62 16.66
C ALA A 154 -5.76 3.52 16.52
N LEU A 155 -6.31 2.30 16.40
CA LEU A 155 -7.76 2.09 16.41
C LEU A 155 -8.37 2.42 17.77
N ALA A 156 -7.70 2.06 18.87
CA ALA A 156 -8.10 2.44 20.22
C ALA A 156 -8.08 3.97 20.39
N GLU A 157 -7.02 4.64 19.94
CA GLU A 157 -6.92 6.11 19.98
C GLU A 157 -8.01 6.79 19.14
N MET A 158 -8.26 6.30 17.93
CA MET A 158 -9.31 6.81 17.03
C MET A 158 -10.71 6.65 17.63
N SER A 159 -11.01 5.48 18.19
CA SER A 159 -12.37 5.13 18.67
C SER A 159 -12.66 5.58 20.11
N GLY A 160 -11.62 5.93 20.89
CA GLY A 160 -11.73 6.17 22.33
C GLY A 160 -12.04 4.91 23.15
N LYS A 161 -11.89 3.72 22.57
CA LYS A 161 -12.09 2.42 23.23
C LYS A 161 -10.80 1.92 23.86
N ASP A 162 -10.90 0.98 24.80
CA ASP A 162 -9.72 0.33 25.36
C ASP A 162 -9.04 -0.56 24.30
N LEU A 163 -7.72 -0.60 24.29
CA LEU A 163 -6.94 -1.49 23.41
C LEU A 163 -7.35 -2.96 23.60
N LYS A 164 -7.69 -3.36 24.84
CA LYS A 164 -8.12 -4.72 25.16
C LYS A 164 -9.39 -5.10 24.40
N ASP A 165 -10.36 -4.18 24.29
CA ASP A 165 -11.62 -4.43 23.59
C ASP A 165 -11.36 -4.67 22.09
N ILE A 166 -10.43 -3.89 21.50
CA ILE A 166 -10.00 -4.07 20.10
C ILE A 166 -9.27 -5.41 19.93
N GLU A 167 -8.40 -5.79 20.87
CA GLU A 167 -7.67 -7.06 20.85
C GLU A 167 -8.60 -8.28 20.94
N GLU A 168 -9.68 -8.20 21.73
CA GLU A 168 -10.65 -9.27 21.93
C GLU A 168 -11.42 -9.63 20.66
N ILE A 169 -11.85 -8.63 19.88
CA ILE A 169 -12.60 -8.84 18.64
C ILE A 169 -11.71 -9.08 17.41
N TRP A 170 -10.40 -8.82 17.50
CA TRP A 170 -9.48 -8.77 16.37
C TRP A 170 -9.47 -10.03 15.50
N HIS A 171 -9.64 -11.20 16.11
CA HIS A 171 -9.62 -12.48 15.40
C HIS A 171 -11.00 -12.87 14.81
N GLY A 172 -12.08 -12.20 15.25
CA GLY A 172 -13.45 -12.47 14.79
C GLY A 172 -13.87 -11.65 13.57
N ILE A 173 -13.17 -10.54 13.30
CA ILE A 173 -13.46 -9.62 12.21
C ILE A 173 -12.82 -10.05 10.89
N LYS A 174 -13.50 -9.76 9.78
CA LYS A 174 -12.99 -10.05 8.42
C LYS A 174 -12.79 -8.76 7.64
N MET A 175 -11.78 -8.76 6.76
CA MET A 175 -11.56 -7.69 5.79
C MET A 175 -12.87 -7.42 5.00
N PRO A 176 -13.27 -6.15 4.81
CA PRO A 176 -12.54 -4.91 5.09
C PRO A 176 -12.71 -4.35 6.52
N TYR A 177 -13.06 -5.18 7.50
CA TYR A 177 -13.15 -4.80 8.92
C TYR A 177 -14.16 -3.70 9.21
N SER A 178 -15.25 -3.62 8.43
CA SER A 178 -16.29 -2.59 8.60
C SER A 178 -16.84 -2.52 10.03
N GLU A 179 -16.90 -3.66 10.73
CA GLU A 179 -17.34 -3.75 12.13
C GLU A 179 -16.42 -2.97 13.11
N LEU A 180 -15.14 -2.73 12.77
CA LEU A 180 -14.24 -1.90 13.59
C LEU A 180 -14.51 -0.40 13.48
N PHE A 181 -15.21 0.02 12.43
CA PHE A 181 -15.39 1.43 12.08
C PHE A 181 -16.86 1.89 12.13
N ALA A 182 -17.75 1.02 12.58
CA ALA A 182 -19.18 1.24 12.76
C ALA A 182 -19.53 1.96 14.06
#